data_AF-A0A166AY76-F1
#
_entry.id   AF-A0A166AY76-F1
#
_cell.length_a   1.000
_cell.length_b   1.000
_cell.length_c   1.000
_cell.angle_alpha   90.00
_cell.angle_beta   90.00
_cell.angle_gamma   90.00
#
_symmetry.space_group_name_H-M   'P 1'
#
loop_
_entity.id
_entity.type
_entity.pdbx_description
1 polymer ?
#
loop_
_entity_poly.entity_id
_entity_poly.type
_entity_poly.pdbx_seq_one_letter_code
_entity_poly.pdbx_strand_id
1 'polypeptide(L)'
;MPSKALSYARQGTDTSIHTRPVRNQMQDYADVKFVESHGAALGQVERAFYATARPAKNRFHWMFPPDKDERVASLLAWIQAVSYGLASFGLHKFLQSRERGALFVNADYRPTESPNEPAFDWLTFEELQPTRDQILQESVAYYDPAVYVIVFVFLPSESGNSMAIWRRKIVVPNNVRLTFQPQIKQTLAALRKKYVLHVDE
;
A
#
# COMPACT_ATOMS: atom_id res chain seq x y z
N MET A 1 16.97 8.66 -20.82
CA MET A 1 15.69 9.41 -20.93
C MET A 1 14.56 8.47 -20.52
N PRO A 2 13.62 8.85 -19.63
CA PRO A 2 12.52 7.96 -19.28
C PRO A 2 11.59 7.75 -20.49
N SER A 3 11.14 6.51 -20.72
CA SER A 3 10.26 6.18 -21.84
C SER A 3 8.90 6.87 -21.67
N LYS A 4 8.24 7.24 -22.78
CA LYS A 4 6.91 7.88 -22.73
C LYS A 4 5.88 7.05 -21.93
N ALA A 5 5.98 5.72 -21.97
CA ALA A 5 5.15 4.81 -21.18
C ALA A 5 5.33 4.97 -19.66
N LEU A 6 6.56 5.20 -19.19
CA LEU A 6 6.89 5.47 -17.78
C LEU A 6 6.29 6.79 -17.28
N SER A 7 6.27 7.82 -18.14
CA SER A 7 5.69 9.13 -17.82
C SER A 7 4.17 9.06 -17.59
N TYR A 8 3.46 8.28 -18.42
CA TYR A 8 2.01 8.08 -18.28
C TYR A 8 1.66 7.20 -17.07
N ALA A 9 2.47 6.19 -16.74
CA ALA A 9 2.28 5.35 -15.56
C ALA A 9 2.38 6.14 -14.23
N ARG A 10 3.20 7.20 -14.19
CA ARG A 10 3.27 8.10 -13.04
C ARG A 10 2.01 8.96 -12.87
N GLN A 11 1.40 9.42 -13.97
CA GLN A 11 0.18 10.25 -13.92
C GLN A 11 -1.07 9.46 -13.48
N GLY A 12 -1.22 8.19 -13.91
CA GLY A 12 -2.37 7.35 -13.52
C GLY A 12 -2.34 6.82 -12.09
N THR A 13 -1.20 6.95 -11.38
CA THR A 13 -1.00 6.41 -10.03
C THR A 13 -1.06 7.47 -8.92
N ASP A 14 -1.22 8.75 -9.26
CA ASP A 14 -1.39 9.84 -8.30
C ASP A 14 -2.87 10.04 -7.96
N THR A 15 -3.37 9.21 -7.05
CA THR A 15 -4.71 9.30 -6.47
C THR A 15 -4.56 9.54 -4.97
N SER A 16 -4.36 10.80 -4.60
CA SER A 16 -4.27 11.21 -3.21
C SER A 16 -5.64 11.28 -2.57
N ILE A 17 -5.82 10.59 -1.46
CA ILE A 17 -7.01 10.62 -0.64
C ILE A 17 -6.81 11.65 0.47
N HIS A 18 -7.58 12.72 0.42
CA HIS A 18 -7.64 13.69 1.52
C HIS A 18 -8.53 13.16 2.62
N THR A 19 -7.94 13.04 3.80
CA THR A 19 -8.64 12.60 4.99
C THR A 19 -9.55 13.72 5.48
N ARG A 20 -10.87 13.54 5.36
CA ARG A 20 -11.86 14.43 5.98
C ARG A 20 -12.33 13.79 7.29
N PRO A 21 -12.31 14.51 8.43
CA PRO A 21 -12.99 14.01 9.62
C PRO A 21 -14.50 13.98 9.32
N VAL A 22 -15.11 12.80 9.31
CA VAL A 22 -16.58 12.70 9.34
C VAL A 22 -17.03 13.34 10.66
N ARG A 23 -18.05 14.21 10.59
CA ARG A 23 -18.46 15.15 11.65
C ARG A 23 -18.95 14.50 12.95
N ASN A 24 -18.96 13.17 13.03
CA ASN A 24 -19.36 12.41 14.20
C ASN A 24 -18.16 11.62 14.74
N GLN A 25 -17.81 11.97 15.98
CA GLN A 25 -17.02 11.22 16.96
C GLN A 25 -15.52 11.04 16.65
N MET A 26 -14.71 11.95 17.19
CA MET A 26 -13.25 11.79 17.37
C MET A 26 -12.89 10.51 18.15
N GLN A 27 -13.84 9.92 18.89
CA GLN A 27 -13.69 8.67 19.65
C GLN A 27 -13.70 7.41 18.78
N ASP A 28 -14.47 7.37 17.68
CA ASP A 28 -14.60 6.15 16.85
C ASP A 28 -13.30 5.82 16.09
N TYR A 29 -12.49 6.82 15.73
CA TYR A 29 -11.26 6.59 14.96
C TYR A 29 -10.08 6.04 15.77
N ALA A 30 -10.11 6.18 17.09
CA ALA A 30 -9.08 5.64 17.99
C ALA A 30 -9.21 4.12 18.16
N ASP A 31 -10.39 3.56 17.87
CA ASP A 31 -10.72 2.13 18.07
C ASP A 31 -10.84 1.33 16.75
N VAL A 32 -10.57 1.93 15.58
CA VAL A 32 -10.57 1.19 14.31
C VAL A 32 -9.34 0.27 14.25
N LYS A 33 -9.55 -0.99 14.62
CA LYS A 33 -8.59 -2.07 14.40
C LYS A 33 -8.73 -2.55 12.96
N PHE A 34 -7.60 -2.71 12.28
CA PHE A 34 -7.54 -3.32 10.96
C PHE A 34 -7.07 -4.76 11.11
N VAL A 35 -7.68 -5.66 10.34
CA VAL A 35 -7.25 -7.06 10.30
C VAL A 35 -5.94 -7.16 9.53
N GLU A 36 -4.98 -7.89 10.08
CA GLU A 36 -3.76 -8.30 9.37
C GLU A 36 -3.91 -9.77 8.98
N SER A 37 -3.45 -10.15 7.79
CA SER A 37 -3.48 -11.56 7.36
C SER A 37 -2.20 -12.29 7.75
N HIS A 38 -1.18 -11.56 8.21
CA HIS A 38 0.15 -12.07 8.50
C HIS A 38 0.77 -12.80 7.30
N GLY A 39 0.54 -12.25 6.10
CA GLY A 39 1.04 -12.78 4.83
C GLY A 39 0.15 -13.83 4.16
N ALA A 40 -0.90 -14.33 4.82
CA ALA A 40 -1.82 -15.29 4.22
C ALA A 40 -2.48 -14.77 2.93
N ALA A 41 -2.81 -13.48 2.88
CA ALA A 41 -3.38 -12.81 1.71
C ALA A 41 -2.42 -12.74 0.51
N LEU A 42 -1.11 -12.89 0.74
CA LEU A 42 -0.07 -12.93 -0.28
C LEU A 42 0.21 -14.33 -0.81
N GLY A 43 -0.23 -15.39 -0.11
CA GLY A 43 0.10 -16.77 -0.46
C GLY A 43 -0.33 -17.17 -1.87
N GLN A 44 -1.52 -16.75 -2.30
CA GLN A 44 -2.04 -17.04 -3.65
C GLN A 44 -1.28 -16.32 -4.78
N VAL A 45 -0.54 -15.26 -4.44
CA VAL A 45 0.16 -14.39 -5.40
C VAL A 45 1.67 -14.39 -5.21
N GLU A 46 2.21 -15.32 -4.42
CA GLU A 46 3.64 -15.42 -4.17
C GLU A 46 4.45 -15.47 -5.48
N ARG A 47 3.96 -16.21 -6.48
CA ARG A 47 4.56 -16.28 -7.82
C ARG A 47 4.48 -14.94 -8.55
N ALA A 48 3.33 -14.28 -8.53
CA ALA A 48 3.19 -12.97 -9.13
C ALA A 48 4.08 -11.92 -8.44
N PHE A 49 4.32 -12.01 -7.13
CA PHE A 49 5.20 -11.10 -6.41
C PHE A 49 6.68 -11.38 -6.63
N TYR A 50 7.11 -12.64 -6.55
CA TYR A 50 8.52 -12.98 -6.34
C TYR A 50 9.13 -13.92 -7.38
N ALA A 51 8.36 -14.43 -8.36
CA ALA A 51 8.93 -15.29 -9.38
C ALA A 51 9.92 -14.52 -10.27
N THR A 52 11.14 -15.06 -10.39
CA THR A 52 12.20 -14.49 -11.21
C THR A 52 12.19 -15.00 -12.65
N ALA A 53 11.45 -16.06 -12.94
CA ALA A 53 11.33 -16.65 -14.27
C ALA A 53 10.60 -15.73 -15.28
N ARG A 54 9.84 -14.74 -14.78
CA ARG A 54 9.11 -13.76 -15.60
C ARG A 54 9.46 -12.34 -15.12
N PRO A 55 9.77 -11.41 -16.04
CA PRO A 55 10.00 -10.01 -15.69
C PRO A 55 8.81 -9.39 -14.94
N ALA A 56 9.05 -8.45 -14.03
CA ALA A 56 8.03 -7.79 -13.22
C ALA A 56 6.95 -7.13 -14.08
N LYS A 57 7.31 -6.52 -15.21
CA LYS A 57 6.35 -5.92 -16.18
C LYS A 57 5.29 -6.91 -16.71
N ASN A 58 5.58 -8.21 -16.67
CA ASN A 58 4.68 -9.29 -17.10
C ASN A 58 3.88 -9.91 -15.94
N ARG A 59 4.18 -9.51 -14.70
CA ARG A 59 3.54 -9.99 -13.47
C ARG A 59 2.67 -8.92 -12.82
N PHE A 60 3.12 -7.66 -12.86
CA PHE A 60 2.40 -6.51 -12.31
C PHE A 60 1.79 -5.69 -13.44
N HIS A 61 0.47 -5.68 -13.49
CA HIS A 61 -0.28 -4.89 -14.46
C HIS A 61 -0.86 -3.65 -13.79
N TRP A 62 -0.19 -2.53 -14.03
CA TRP A 62 -0.63 -1.21 -13.60
C TRP A 62 -1.68 -0.63 -14.55
N MET A 63 -2.40 0.40 -14.08
CA MET A 63 -3.29 1.25 -14.90
C MET A 63 -4.58 0.58 -15.40
N PHE A 64 -5.00 -0.53 -14.81
CA PHE A 64 -6.36 -1.04 -15.05
C PHE A 64 -7.40 -0.05 -14.50
N PRO A 65 -8.51 0.22 -15.22
CA PRO A 65 -9.59 1.02 -14.67
C PRO A 65 -10.21 0.28 -13.46
N PRO A 66 -10.22 0.89 -12.27
CA PRO A 66 -10.64 0.21 -11.04
C PRO A 66 -12.15 -0.08 -10.97
N ASP A 67 -12.95 0.58 -11.82
CA ASP A 67 -14.40 0.45 -11.95
C ASP A 67 -14.82 -0.80 -12.76
N LYS A 68 -13.86 -1.55 -13.32
CA LYS A 68 -14.13 -2.73 -14.14
C LYS A 68 -14.29 -4.02 -13.35
N ASP A 69 -13.88 -4.04 -12.09
CA ASP A 69 -14.06 -5.18 -11.19
C ASP A 69 -14.73 -4.70 -9.89
N GLU A 70 -15.86 -5.30 -9.55
CA GLU A 70 -16.68 -4.91 -8.39
C GLU A 70 -15.92 -5.07 -7.07
N ARG A 71 -15.07 -6.09 -6.94
CA ARG A 71 -14.28 -6.33 -5.72
C ARG A 71 -13.27 -5.21 -5.50
N VAL A 72 -12.65 -4.73 -6.58
CA VAL A 72 -11.69 -3.62 -6.54
C VAL A 72 -12.40 -2.30 -6.29
N ALA A 73 -13.50 -2.04 -7.00
CA ALA A 73 -14.27 -0.81 -6.84
C ALA A 73 -14.83 -0.66 -5.42
N SER A 74 -15.45 -1.71 -4.87
CA SER A 74 -15.98 -1.75 -3.51
C SER A 74 -14.89 -1.57 -2.46
N LEU A 75 -13.75 -2.25 -2.61
CA LEU A 75 -12.62 -2.12 -1.70
C LEU A 75 -12.02 -0.72 -1.72
N LEU A 76 -11.89 -0.10 -2.89
CA LEU A 76 -11.41 1.28 -3.00
C LEU A 76 -12.37 2.28 -2.36
N ALA A 77 -13.68 2.08 -2.52
CA ALA A 77 -14.70 2.88 -1.84
C ALA A 77 -14.63 2.70 -0.31
N TRP A 78 -14.39 1.47 0.16
CA TRP A 78 -14.19 1.18 1.58
C TRP A 78 -12.95 1.88 2.12
N ILE A 79 -11.80 1.76 1.45
CA ILE A 79 -10.55 2.45 1.80
C ILE A 79 -10.75 3.97 1.88
N GLN A 80 -11.53 4.53 0.95
CA GLN A 80 -11.87 5.95 0.97
C GLN A 80 -12.68 6.32 2.22
N ALA A 81 -13.66 5.51 2.61
CA ALA A 81 -14.51 5.73 3.78
C ALA A 81 -13.73 5.66 5.11
N VAL A 82 -12.77 4.73 5.22
CA VAL A 82 -11.98 4.52 6.45
C VAL A 82 -10.59 5.19 6.41
N SER A 83 -10.34 6.03 5.41
CA SER A 83 -9.02 6.60 5.12
C SER A 83 -8.31 7.22 6.32
N TYR A 84 -9.06 7.84 7.24
CA TYR A 84 -8.51 8.40 8.47
C TYR A 84 -7.87 7.33 9.37
N GLY A 85 -8.63 6.28 9.68
CA GLY A 85 -8.13 5.17 10.50
C GLY A 85 -6.97 4.47 9.81
N LEU A 86 -7.08 4.23 8.50
CA LEU A 86 -6.08 3.49 7.74
C LEU A 86 -4.74 4.25 7.64
N ALA A 87 -4.78 5.58 7.50
CA ALA A 87 -3.57 6.40 7.53
C ALA A 87 -2.93 6.46 8.92
N SER A 88 -3.75 6.42 9.98
CA SER A 88 -3.24 6.34 11.35
C SER A 88 -2.57 4.99 11.60
N PHE A 89 -3.21 3.90 11.18
CA PHE A 89 -2.68 2.55 11.23
C PHE A 89 -1.35 2.41 10.45
N GLY A 90 -1.28 2.87 9.21
CA GLY A 90 -0.04 2.83 8.43
C GLY A 90 1.10 3.64 9.06
N LEU A 91 0.80 4.78 9.69
CA LEU A 91 1.81 5.52 10.45
C LEU A 91 2.32 4.70 11.65
N HIS A 92 1.43 4.01 12.38
CA HIS A 92 1.83 3.11 13.46
C HIS A 92 2.72 1.97 12.95
N LYS A 93 2.40 1.35 11.83
CA LYS A 93 3.23 0.30 11.22
C LYS A 93 4.62 0.82 10.82
N PHE A 94 4.69 2.04 10.29
CA PHE A 94 5.98 2.72 10.04
C PHE A 94 6.80 2.90 11.32
N LEU A 95 6.18 3.41 12.39
CA LEU A 95 6.87 3.61 13.68
C LEU A 95 7.32 2.29 14.34
N GLN A 96 6.53 1.22 14.18
CA GLN A 96 6.83 -0.11 14.69
C GLN A 96 7.97 -0.78 13.93
N SER A 97 7.88 -0.80 12.59
CA SER A 97 8.91 -1.43 11.72
C SER A 97 10.19 -0.60 11.63
N ARG A 98 10.11 0.71 11.93
CA ARG A 98 11.20 1.69 11.77
C ARG A 98 11.78 1.74 10.35
N GLU A 99 10.99 1.34 9.36
CA GLU A 99 11.37 1.32 7.95
C GLU A 99 10.18 1.75 7.08
N ARG A 100 10.47 2.37 5.94
CA ARG A 100 9.45 2.69 4.94
C ARG A 100 8.78 1.41 4.44
N GLY A 101 7.47 1.48 4.25
CA GLY A 101 6.67 0.36 3.79
C GLY A 101 5.35 0.82 3.19
N ALA A 102 4.48 -0.13 2.90
CA ALA A 102 3.14 0.14 2.43
C ALA A 102 2.18 -0.92 2.94
N LEU A 103 0.90 -0.56 3.03
CA LEU A 103 -0.17 -1.50 3.29
C LEU A 103 -0.56 -2.20 1.98
N PHE A 104 -0.65 -3.52 2.01
CA PHE A 104 -1.07 -4.36 0.89
C PHE A 104 -2.39 -5.03 1.23
N VAL A 105 -3.32 -4.98 0.28
CA VAL A 105 -4.62 -5.64 0.40
C VAL A 105 -4.96 -6.38 -0.89
N ASN A 106 -5.32 -7.65 -0.73
CA ASN A 106 -5.80 -8.51 -1.80
C ASN A 106 -7.32 -8.36 -1.95
N ALA A 107 -7.79 -7.87 -3.09
CA ALA A 107 -9.21 -7.68 -3.36
C ALA A 107 -10.02 -9.00 -3.32
N ASP A 108 -9.36 -10.13 -3.58
CA ASP A 108 -9.97 -11.46 -3.66
C ASP A 108 -9.85 -12.28 -2.37
N TYR A 109 -9.11 -11.79 -1.38
CA TYR A 109 -8.93 -12.48 -0.11
C TYR A 109 -9.88 -11.95 0.95
N ARG A 110 -10.48 -12.84 1.75
CA ARG A 110 -11.20 -12.49 2.98
C ARG A 110 -10.74 -13.40 4.13
N PRO A 111 -10.35 -12.84 5.29
CA PRO A 111 -10.01 -13.61 6.48
C PRO A 111 -11.18 -14.48 6.93
N THR A 112 -10.91 -15.72 7.38
CA THR A 112 -11.95 -16.63 7.86
C THR A 112 -12.68 -16.10 9.11
N GLU A 113 -11.95 -15.43 10.01
CA GLU A 113 -12.49 -14.88 11.26
C GLU A 113 -13.25 -13.56 11.06
N SER A 114 -12.98 -12.86 9.96
CA SER A 114 -13.57 -11.55 9.63
C SER A 114 -13.90 -11.47 8.13
N PRO A 115 -14.84 -12.29 7.63
CA PRO A 115 -15.06 -12.47 6.19
C PRO A 115 -15.59 -11.21 5.48
N ASN A 116 -16.12 -10.25 6.24
CA ASN A 116 -16.65 -9.00 5.71
C ASN A 116 -15.61 -7.87 5.69
N GLU A 117 -14.41 -8.10 6.21
CA GLU A 117 -13.36 -7.08 6.33
C GLU A 117 -12.16 -7.44 5.46
N PRO A 118 -11.56 -6.45 4.77
CA PRO A 118 -10.27 -6.67 4.11
C PRO A 118 -9.14 -6.79 5.13
N ALA A 119 -8.13 -7.59 4.81
CA ALA A 119 -6.89 -7.63 5.58
C ALA A 119 -5.80 -6.76 4.93
N PHE A 120 -5.06 -6.03 5.76
CA PHE A 120 -3.95 -5.18 5.34
C PHE A 120 -2.65 -5.66 5.95
N ASP A 121 -1.70 -6.08 5.11
CA ASP A 121 -0.36 -6.43 5.56
C ASP A 121 0.61 -5.30 5.27
N TRP A 122 1.49 -4.98 6.23
CA TRP A 122 2.54 -4.00 6.04
C TRP A 122 3.79 -4.66 5.46
N LEU A 123 4.15 -4.30 4.23
CA LEU A 123 5.39 -4.74 3.61
C LEU A 123 6.40 -3.60 3.56
N THR A 124 7.59 -3.85 4.10
CA THR A 124 8.72 -2.92 4.11
C THR A 124 9.42 -2.86 2.76
N PHE A 125 10.24 -1.84 2.54
CA PHE A 125 11.04 -1.72 1.31
C PHE A 125 11.88 -2.98 1.02
N GLU A 126 12.43 -3.62 2.06
CA GLU A 126 13.26 -4.81 1.91
C GLU A 126 12.46 -5.99 1.35
N GLU A 127 11.23 -6.18 1.81
CA GLU A 127 10.31 -7.21 1.30
C GLU A 127 9.86 -6.91 -0.13
N LEU A 128 9.82 -5.64 -0.52
CA LEU A 128 9.43 -5.23 -1.87
C LEU A 128 10.58 -5.28 -2.88
N GLN A 129 11.83 -5.25 -2.45
CA GLN A 129 12.98 -5.25 -3.36
C GLN A 129 13.07 -6.52 -4.23
N PRO A 130 12.81 -7.75 -3.70
CA PRO A 130 12.74 -8.97 -4.51
C PRO A 130 11.64 -8.98 -5.58
N THR A 131 10.64 -8.10 -5.48
CA THR A 131 9.56 -8.05 -6.48
C THR A 131 10.03 -7.61 -7.86
N ARG A 132 11.14 -6.87 -7.90
CA ARG A 132 11.74 -6.26 -9.09
C ARG A 132 10.86 -5.27 -9.85
N ASP A 133 9.68 -4.93 -9.32
CA ASP A 133 8.81 -3.91 -9.90
C ASP A 133 9.30 -2.52 -9.50
N GLN A 134 9.63 -1.71 -10.50
CA GLN A 134 10.11 -0.35 -10.30
C GLN A 134 9.09 0.53 -9.59
N ILE A 135 7.80 0.42 -9.96
CA ILE A 135 6.75 1.31 -9.44
C ILE A 135 6.49 1.02 -7.96
N LEU A 136 6.44 -0.25 -7.55
CA LEU A 136 6.34 -0.66 -6.15
C LEU A 136 7.50 -0.09 -5.33
N GLN A 137 8.74 -0.35 -5.77
CA GLN A 137 9.93 0.04 -5.02
C GLN A 137 10.09 1.55 -4.95
N GLU A 138 9.89 2.30 -6.05
CA GLU A 138 9.94 3.76 -6.04
C GLU A 138 8.88 4.38 -5.12
N SER A 139 7.66 3.81 -5.13
CA SER A 139 6.55 4.31 -4.32
C SER A 139 6.81 4.20 -2.83
N VAL A 140 7.60 3.21 -2.40
CA VAL A 140 7.96 3.00 -0.99
C VAL A 140 9.30 3.64 -0.63
N ALA A 141 10.28 3.67 -1.54
CA ALA A 141 11.60 4.23 -1.26
C ALA A 141 11.58 5.74 -0.96
N TYR A 142 10.69 6.50 -1.62
CA TYR A 142 10.84 7.94 -1.71
C TYR A 142 9.66 8.77 -1.17
N TYR A 143 8.62 8.14 -0.62
CA TYR A 143 7.55 8.89 0.04
C TYR A 143 7.98 9.35 1.45
N ASP A 144 7.31 10.40 1.94
CA ASP A 144 7.41 10.84 3.33
C ASP A 144 6.34 10.13 4.18
N PRO A 145 6.73 9.17 5.04
CA PRO A 145 5.78 8.45 5.89
C PRO A 145 5.15 9.31 6.98
N ALA A 146 5.65 10.53 7.23
CA ALA A 146 4.99 11.49 8.10
C ALA A 146 3.84 12.24 7.40
N VAL A 147 3.75 12.17 6.07
CA VAL A 147 2.74 12.91 5.28
C VAL A 147 1.75 11.95 4.62
N TYR A 148 2.23 10.81 4.12
CA TYR A 148 1.40 9.85 3.42
C TYR A 148 1.58 8.43 3.95
N VAL A 149 0.50 7.66 3.90
CA VAL A 149 0.54 6.20 3.91
C VAL A 149 0.24 5.70 2.50
N ILE A 150 1.06 4.77 2.02
CA ILE A 150 0.84 4.12 0.73
C ILE A 150 0.01 2.86 0.95
N VAL A 151 -1.05 2.71 0.16
CA VAL A 151 -1.88 1.50 0.13
C VAL A 151 -1.86 0.93 -1.28
N PHE A 152 -1.45 -0.32 -1.42
CA PHE A 152 -1.55 -1.09 -2.63
C PHE A 152 -2.75 -2.03 -2.55
N VAL A 153 -3.69 -1.83 -3.48
CA VAL A 153 -4.77 -2.77 -3.73
C VAL A 153 -4.34 -3.62 -4.90
N PHE A 154 -4.46 -4.94 -4.81
CA PHE A 154 -4.18 -5.82 -5.93
C PHE A 154 -5.28 -6.86 -6.12
N LEU A 155 -5.42 -7.32 -7.36
CA LEU A 155 -6.33 -8.38 -7.76
C LEU A 155 -5.52 -9.46 -8.49
N PRO A 156 -5.40 -10.67 -7.91
CA PRO A 156 -4.75 -11.80 -8.56
C PRO A 156 -5.46 -12.19 -9.87
N SER A 157 -4.68 -12.63 -10.87
CA SER A 157 -5.24 -13.46 -11.94
C SER A 157 -5.61 -14.84 -11.41
N GLU A 158 -6.52 -15.55 -12.09
CA GLU A 158 -6.92 -16.92 -11.73
C GLU A 158 -5.73 -17.88 -11.57
N SER A 159 -4.67 -17.67 -12.36
CA SER A 159 -3.46 -18.50 -12.30
C SER A 159 -2.49 -18.14 -11.17
N GLY A 160 -2.68 -17.00 -10.50
CA GLY A 160 -1.75 -16.47 -9.48
C GLY A 160 -0.38 -16.02 -10.02
N ASN A 161 -0.17 -16.05 -11.34
CA ASN A 161 1.14 -15.72 -11.94
C ASN A 161 1.29 -14.23 -12.30
N SER A 162 0.19 -13.49 -12.35
CA SER A 162 0.16 -12.04 -12.51
C SER A 162 -0.99 -11.45 -11.71
N MET A 163 -0.98 -10.12 -11.56
CA MET A 163 -2.02 -9.36 -10.87
C MET A 163 -2.23 -7.99 -11.51
N ALA A 164 -3.44 -7.47 -11.37
CA ALA A 164 -3.68 -6.04 -11.50
C ALA A 164 -3.40 -5.36 -10.16
N ILE A 165 -2.79 -4.17 -10.19
CA ILE A 165 -2.42 -3.46 -8.96
C ILE A 165 -2.64 -1.94 -9.08
N TRP A 166 -3.11 -1.36 -7.97
CA TRP A 166 -3.43 0.05 -7.82
C TRP A 166 -2.73 0.64 -6.60
N ARG A 167 -2.30 1.90 -6.71
CA ARG A 167 -1.71 2.66 -5.62
C ARG A 167 -2.67 3.74 -5.14
N ARG A 168 -2.80 3.90 -3.82
CA ARG A 168 -3.43 5.05 -3.16
C ARG A 168 -2.47 5.68 -2.18
N LYS A 169 -2.45 7.03 -2.15
CA LYS A 169 -1.72 7.80 -1.16
C LYS A 169 -2.73 8.41 -0.20
N ILE A 170 -2.71 8.02 1.07
CA ILE A 170 -3.63 8.56 2.07
C ILE A 170 -2.89 9.55 2.94
N VAL A 171 -3.44 10.76 3.10
CA VAL A 171 -2.81 11.79 3.93
C VAL A 171 -2.89 11.41 5.41
N VAL A 172 -1.76 11.44 6.11
CA VAL A 172 -1.73 11.21 7.55
C VAL A 172 -2.44 12.36 8.27
N PRO A 173 -3.43 12.10 9.14
CA PRO A 173 -4.15 13.15 9.86
C PRO A 173 -3.21 14.04 10.70
N ASN A 174 -3.43 15.34 10.67
CA ASN A 174 -2.57 16.30 11.36
C ASN A 174 -2.48 16.07 12.87
N ASN A 175 -3.59 15.73 13.53
CA ASN A 175 -3.58 15.46 14.96
C ASN A 175 -2.71 14.24 15.29
N VAL A 176 -2.77 13.18 14.49
CA VAL A 176 -1.92 11.99 14.66
C VAL A 176 -0.44 12.34 14.46
N ARG A 177 -0.12 13.16 13.43
CA ARG A 177 1.25 13.66 13.19
C ARG A 177 1.79 14.46 14.38
N LEU A 178 0.94 15.28 15.01
CA LEU A 178 1.31 16.09 16.17
C LEU A 178 1.51 15.20 17.41
N THR A 179 0.62 14.25 17.65
CA THR A 179 0.71 13.32 18.79
C THR A 179 2.01 12.51 18.76
N PHE A 180 2.41 12.00 17.60
CA PHE A 180 3.61 11.16 17.45
C PHE A 180 4.83 11.91 16.91
N GLN A 181 4.83 13.24 16.97
CA GLN A 181 5.90 14.06 16.37
C GLN A 181 7.32 13.66 16.84
N PRO A 182 7.58 13.42 18.14
CA PRO A 182 8.91 13.00 18.59
C PRO A 182 9.36 11.67 17.97
N GLN A 183 8.47 10.66 17.96
CA GLN A 183 8.74 9.33 17.42
C GLN A 183 8.93 9.38 15.90
N ILE A 184 8.14 10.19 15.20
CA ILE A 184 8.28 10.42 13.75
C ILE A 184 9.66 10.98 13.45
N LYS A 185 10.08 12.06 14.15
CA LYS A 185 11.40 12.68 13.95
C LYS A 185 12.53 11.68 14.20
N GLN A 186 12.45 10.93 15.30
CA GLN A 186 13.45 9.92 15.63
C GLN A 186 13.53 8.81 14.58
N THR A 187 12.38 8.30 14.13
CA THR A 187 12.31 7.22 13.15
C THR A 187 12.82 7.69 11.79
N LEU A 188 12.40 8.87 11.32
CA LEU A 188 12.88 9.46 10.07
C LEU A 188 14.40 9.66 10.08
N ALA A 189 14.98 10.10 11.20
CA ALA A 189 16.42 10.27 11.34
C ALA A 189 17.20 8.95 11.31
N ALA A 190 16.55 7.84 11.70
CA ALA A 190 17.12 6.50 11.68
C ALA A 190 16.99 5.79 10.33
N LEU A 191 16.21 6.33 9.37
CA LEU A 191 16.03 5.71 8.07
C LEU A 191 17.35 5.63 7.29
N ARG A 192 17.46 4.57 6.48
CA ARG A 192 18.60 4.40 5.57
C ARG A 192 18.71 5.61 4.63
N LYS A 193 19.95 6.01 4.34
CA LYS A 193 20.24 7.18 3.49
C LYS A 193 20.02 6.90 2.00
N LYS A 194 20.10 5.64 1.58
CA LYS A 194 19.98 5.22 0.18
C LYS A 194 19.08 3.99 0.07
N TYR A 195 18.18 4.04 -0.90
CA TYR A 195 17.34 2.93 -1.32
C TYR A 195 17.80 2.50 -2.71
N VAL A 196 18.29 1.27 -2.83
CA VAL A 196 18.76 0.70 -4.10
C VAL A 196 17.59 -0.06 -4.72
N LEU A 197 17.17 0.35 -5.92
CA LEU A 197 16.11 -0.31 -6.65
C LEU A 197 16.69 -1.49 -7.43
N HIS A 198 16.06 -2.65 -7.34
CA HIS A 198 16.36 -3.81 -8.20
C HIS A 198 15.26 -3.93 -9.23
N VAL A 199 15.57 -3.86 -10.52
CA VAL A 199 14.56 -3.95 -11.59
C VAL A 199 14.99 -4.99 -12.61
N ASP A 200 14.04 -5.74 -13.15
CA ASP A 200 14.24 -6.60 -14.30
C ASP A 200 13.64 -5.94 -15.56
N GLU A 201 14.47 -5.75 -16.58
CA GLU A 201 14.05 -5.20 -17.88
C GLU A 201 13.40 -6.26 -18.78
#